data_AF-A0A450VZY4-F1
#
_entry.id   AF-A0A450VZY4-F1
#
_cell.length_a   1.000
_cell.length_b   1.000
_cell.length_c   1.000
_cell.angle_alpha   90.00
_cell.angle_beta   90.00
_cell.angle_gamma   90.00
#
_symmetry.space_group_name_H-M   'P 1'
#
loop_
_entity.id
_entity.type
_entity.pdbx_description
1 polymer ?
#
loop_
_entity_poly.entity_id
_entity_poly.type
_entity_poly.pdbx_seq_one_letter_code
_entity_poly.pdbx_strand_id
1 'polypeptide(L)' 'MMKNVKQKTIRPVISSTIVPGILVYTDEYGIYDRLPESGYGHNMVCHSHGEYARD' A
#
# COMPACT_ATOMS: atom_id res chain seq x y z
N MET A 1 5.89 1.96 -15.01
CA MET A 1 5.06 0.83 -14.54
C MET A 1 5.99 -0.29 -14.05
N MET A 2 5.81 -0.75 -12.81
CA MET A 2 6.66 -1.80 -12.22
C MET A 2 6.36 -3.14 -12.91
N LYS A 3 7.38 -3.84 -13.40
CA LYS A 3 7.20 -5.05 -14.25
C LYS A 3 6.74 -6.30 -13.49
N ASN A 4 6.88 -6.32 -12.17
CA ASN A 4 6.52 -7.47 -11.32
C ASN A 4 5.97 -6.98 -9.99
N VAL A 5 4.66 -6.74 -9.97
CA VAL A 5 3.94 -6.26 -8.80
C VAL A 5 3.48 -7.48 -7.99
N LYS A 6 4.29 -7.87 -7.00
CA LYS A 6 3.99 -8.92 -6.03
C LYS A 6 4.32 -8.39 -4.64
N GLN A 7 3.67 -8.94 -3.62
CA GLN A 7 3.96 -8.63 -2.22
C GLN A 7 5.46 -8.69 -1.90
N LYS A 8 6.16 -9.72 -2.39
CA LYS A 8 7.60 -9.90 -2.16
C LYS A 8 8.46 -8.79 -2.79
N THR A 9 8.04 -8.24 -3.94
CA THR A 9 8.80 -7.19 -4.64
C THR A 9 8.47 -5.78 -4.15
N ILE A 10 7.25 -5.53 -3.66
CA ILE A 10 6.85 -4.20 -3.16
C ILE A 10 7.26 -3.96 -1.69
N ARG A 11 7.27 -5.00 -0.85
CA ARG A 11 7.67 -4.91 0.57
C ARG A 11 8.99 -4.16 0.81
N PRO A 12 10.12 -4.49 0.14
CA PRO A 12 11.37 -3.76 0.39
C PRO A 12 11.30 -2.29 -0.04
N VAL A 13 10.49 -1.96 -1.05
CA VAL A 13 10.32 -0.56 -1.50
C VAL A 13 9.59 0.25 -0.43
N ILE A 14 8.51 -0.31 0.12
CA ILE A 14 7.73 0.33 1.18
C ILE A 14 8.59 0.51 2.42
N SER A 15 9.24 -0.54 2.92
CA SER A 15 10.05 -0.45 4.14
C SER A 15 11.31 0.40 4.00
N SER A 16 11.80 0.63 2.78
CA SER A 16 12.92 1.56 2.54
C SER A 16 12.49 3.03 2.54
N THR A 17 11.20 3.30 2.38
CA THR A 17 10.67 4.66 2.15
C THR A 17 9.82 5.14 3.32
N ILE A 18 9.17 4.19 4.01
CA ILE A 18 8.14 4.44 5.01
C ILE A 18 8.58 3.78 6.31
N VAL A 19 8.51 4.54 7.41
CA VAL A 19 8.78 4.00 8.74
C VAL A 19 7.60 3.13 9.22
N PRO A 20 7.85 2.02 9.92
CA PRO A 20 6.78 1.20 10.49
C PRO A 20 5.95 2.00 11.50
N GLY A 21 4.69 1.59 11.68
CA GLY A 21 3.74 2.23 12.60
C GLY A 21 2.92 3.37 11.99
N ILE A 22 3.14 3.73 10.72
CA ILE A 22 2.29 4.71 10.04
C ILE A 22 1.10 4.07 9.33
N LEU A 23 0.05 4.86 9.10
CA LEU A 23 -1.09 4.48 8.29
C LEU A 23 -0.79 4.74 6.80
N VAL A 24 -0.87 3.69 6.00
CA VAL A 24 -0.64 3.72 4.55
C VAL A 24 -1.98 3.57 3.84
N TYR A 25 -2.29 4.53 2.97
CA TYR A 25 -3.45 4.48 2.09
C TYR A 25 -3.02 3.98 0.70
N THR A 26 -3.67 2.93 0.22
CA THR A 26 -3.40 2.37 -1.11
C THR A 26 -4.68 2.28 -1.92
N ASP A 27 -4.56 1.97 -3.21
CA ASP A 27 -5.72 1.52 -3.97
C ASP A 27 -6.22 0.14 -3.47
N GLU A 28 -7.29 -0.33 -4.08
CA GLU A 28 -7.96 -1.61 -3.78
C GLU A 28 -7.16 -2.87 -4.15
N TYR A 29 -5.94 -2.73 -4.69
CA TYR A 29 -5.15 -3.87 -5.10
C TYR A 29 -4.64 -4.69 -3.91
N GLY A 30 -5.05 -5.97 -3.84
CA GLY A 30 -4.74 -6.87 -2.72
C GLY A 30 -3.27 -7.26 -2.52
N ILE A 31 -2.34 -6.68 -3.29
CA ILE A 31 -0.91 -6.78 -2.98
C ILE A 31 -0.55 -6.06 -1.67
N TYR A 32 -1.40 -5.16 -1.19
CA TYR A 32 -1.18 -4.36 0.01
C TYR A 32 -1.80 -4.93 1.28
N ASP A 33 -2.71 -5.92 1.18
CA ASP A 33 -3.42 -6.53 2.33
C ASP A 33 -2.53 -7.02 3.47
N ARG A 34 -1.25 -7.32 3.20
CA ARG A 34 -0.28 -7.82 4.19
C ARG A 34 0.62 -6.74 4.79
N LEU A 35 0.29 -5.47 4.56
CA LEU A 35 0.94 -4.33 5.22
C LEU A 35 0.75 -4.33 6.75
N PRO A 36 -0.45 -4.67 7.29
CA PRO A 36 -0.65 -4.83 8.73
C PRO A 36 0.28 -5.87 9.37
N GLU A 37 0.45 -7.02 8.72
CA GLU A 37 1.38 -8.06 9.17
C GLU A 37 2.85 -7.61 9.15
N SER A 38 3.15 -6.55 8.40
CA SER A 38 4.49 -5.98 8.28
C SER A 38 4.70 -4.74 9.17
N GLY A 39 3.72 -4.42 10.04
CA GLY A 39 3.80 -3.33 11.01
C GLY A 39 3.31 -1.97 10.52
N TYR A 40 2.53 -1.92 9.44
CA TYR A 40 1.93 -0.69 8.91
C TYR A 40 0.42 -0.69 9.14
N GLY A 41 -0.16 0.44 9.54
CA GLY A 41 -1.60 0.63 9.37
C GLY A 41 -1.92 0.59 7.87
N HIS A 42 -3.03 -0.02 7.48
CA HIS A 42 -3.42 -0.10 6.08
C HIS A 42 -4.89 0.26 5.93
N ASN A 43 -5.17 1.18 4.99
CA ASN A 43 -6.51 1.51 4.55
C ASN A 43 -6.54 1.57 3.01
N MET A 44 -7.70 1.30 2.44
CA MET A 44 -7.89 1.28 0.99
C MET A 44 -8.76 2.45 0.57
N VAL A 45 -8.36 3.11 -0.52
CA VAL A 45 -9.17 4.10 -1.19
C VAL A 45 -9.69 3.47 -2.47
N CYS A 46 -11.00 3.33 -2.58
CA CYS A 46 -11.66 2.87 -3.79
C CYS A 46 -11.58 4.01 -4.82
N HIS A 47 -10.93 3.78 -5.96
CA HIS A 47 -10.83 4.80 -7.00
C HIS A 47 -12.06 4.71 -7.91
N SER A 48 -13.01 5.63 -7.77
CA SER A 48 -13.82 6.00 -8.94
C SER A 48 -13.08 7.02 -9.80
N HIS A 49 -13.52 7.19 -11.04
CA HIS A 49 -12.92 8.17 -11.95
C HIS A 49 -12.94 9.58 -11.32
N GLY A 50 -11.76 10.18 -11.12
CA GLY A 50 -11.60 11.51 -10.53
C GLY A 50 -11.49 11.53 -8.99
N GLU A 51 -11.46 10.37 -8.33
CA GLU A 51 -11.30 10.29 -6.88
C GLU A 51 -9.84 9.97 -6.51
N TYR A 52 -9.25 10.86 -5.70
CA TYR A 52 -7.93 10.70 -5.10
C TYR A 52 -8.09 10.79 -3.58
N ALA A 53 -7.23 10.06 -2.85
CA ALA A 53 -7.18 9.88 -1.39
C ALA A 53 -8.23 10.66 -0.56
N ARG A 54 -9.20 9.94 0.04
CA ARG A 54 -10.11 10.48 1.06
C ARG A 54 -9.47 10.32 2.44
N ASP A 55 -9.50 11.39 3.24
CA ASP A 55 -9.02 11.49 4.62
C ASP A 55 -9.74 10.52 5.56
#